data_AF-A0A6G0HIY6-F1
#
_entry.id   AF-A0A6G0HIY6-F1
#
_cell.length_a   1.000
_cell.length_b   1.000
_cell.length_c   1.000
_cell.angle_alpha   90.00
_cell.angle_beta   90.00
_cell.angle_gamma   90.00
#
_symmetry.space_group_name_H-M   'P 1'
#
loop_
_entity.id
_entity.type
_entity.pdbx_description
1 polymer ?
#
loop_
_entity_poly.entity_id
_entity_poly.type
_entity_poly.pdbx_seq_one_letter_code
_entity_poly.pdbx_strand_id
1 'polypeptide(L)'
;MLRWLVCGRLGPVWMWKALLLFVAIGFAGQLLGVIFNKSSVQPAARSIFSSPDAQGPSLGSCQPHTHIMFLKTHKTASSTVLNMLYRFGEERNLRFALPLGYQLGYPLPFNAHRVKGYRGPRAVEFHIMGNHMSLISRRGCACLRKTKGLGDFADDPNYYDPRLRNNHYARNLLWFDFGMDHNANFSIALAERAVAMIHRASSWF
;
A
#
# COMPACT_ATOMS: atom_id res chain seq x y z
N MET A 1 45.40 -16.21 -64.41
CA MET A 1 45.80 -17.00 -63.23
C MET A 1 44.73 -16.84 -62.16
N LEU A 2 44.40 -17.97 -61.51
CA LEU A 2 43.64 -18.16 -60.27
C LEU A 2 42.16 -17.70 -60.16
N ARG A 3 41.31 -18.63 -60.59
CA ARG A 3 40.05 -19.11 -60.00
C ARG A 3 40.10 -19.11 -58.44
N TRP A 4 39.02 -18.72 -57.76
CA TRP A 4 38.45 -19.45 -56.61
C TRP A 4 36.97 -19.07 -56.40
N LEU A 5 36.14 -20.11 -56.44
CA LEU A 5 34.71 -20.15 -56.10
C LEU A 5 34.53 -20.03 -54.59
N VAL A 6 33.40 -19.47 -54.10
CA VAL A 6 32.38 -20.19 -53.30
C VAL A 6 31.12 -19.32 -53.26
N CYS A 7 30.15 -19.69 -54.10
CA CYS A 7 28.75 -19.32 -53.92
C CYS A 7 28.13 -20.39 -53.01
N GLY A 8 27.93 -20.07 -51.73
CA GLY A 8 27.24 -20.92 -50.77
C GLY A 8 25.81 -20.46 -50.59
N ARG A 9 24.86 -21.14 -51.23
CA ARG A 9 23.41 -20.94 -51.03
C ARG A 9 23.03 -21.33 -49.59
N LEU A 10 22.90 -20.36 -48.68
CA LEU A 10 22.16 -20.57 -47.43
C LEU A 10 20.65 -20.58 -47.74
N GLY A 11 20.12 -21.77 -47.98
CA GLY A 11 18.69 -21.97 -48.21
C GLY A 11 17.85 -21.78 -46.93
N PRO A 12 16.52 -21.57 -47.09
CA PRO A 12 15.57 -21.32 -45.99
C PRO A 12 15.54 -22.43 -44.90
N VAL A 13 16.02 -23.63 -45.23
CA VAL A 13 16.13 -24.76 -44.29
C VAL A 13 17.15 -24.48 -43.18
N TRP A 14 18.23 -23.72 -43.48
CA TRP A 14 19.24 -23.35 -42.48
C TRP A 14 18.71 -22.31 -41.49
N MET A 15 17.89 -21.38 -41.96
CA MET A 15 17.21 -20.41 -41.10
C MET A 15 16.27 -21.09 -40.10
N TRP A 16 15.50 -22.10 -40.53
CA TRP A 16 14.60 -22.80 -39.62
C TRP A 16 15.38 -23.64 -38.58
N LYS A 17 16.48 -24.28 -38.99
CA LYS A 17 17.37 -24.97 -38.05
C LYS A 17 17.99 -24.02 -37.02
N ALA A 18 18.42 -22.83 -37.45
CA ALA A 18 18.93 -21.81 -36.54
C ALA A 18 17.84 -21.30 -35.58
N LEU A 19 16.62 -21.08 -36.07
CA LEU A 19 15.49 -20.65 -35.23
C LEU A 19 15.13 -21.69 -34.16
N LEU A 20 15.06 -22.98 -34.54
CA LEU A 20 14.82 -24.07 -33.59
C LEU A 20 15.92 -24.17 -32.53
N LEU A 21 17.18 -23.94 -32.92
CA LEU A 21 18.30 -23.91 -31.98
C LEU A 21 18.16 -22.76 -30.97
N PHE A 22 17.83 -21.55 -31.42
CA PHE A 22 17.63 -20.40 -30.52
C PHE A 22 16.44 -20.57 -29.58
N VAL A 23 15.33 -21.14 -30.06
CA VAL A 23 14.16 -21.47 -29.22
C VAL A 23 14.52 -22.52 -28.17
N ALA A 24 15.26 -23.57 -28.55
CA ALA A 24 15.72 -24.59 -27.61
C ALA A 24 16.67 -24.02 -26.55
N ILE A 25 17.60 -23.14 -26.93
CA ILE A 25 18.52 -22.45 -25.99
C ILE A 25 17.72 -21.54 -25.05
N GLY A 26 16.73 -20.79 -25.55
CA GLY A 26 15.87 -19.94 -24.71
C GLY A 26 15.05 -20.75 -23.70
N PHE A 27 14.49 -21.88 -24.11
CA PHE A 27 13.74 -22.78 -23.24
C PHE A 27 14.63 -23.45 -22.19
N ALA A 28 15.84 -23.88 -22.58
CA ALA A 28 16.85 -24.41 -21.67
C ALA A 28 17.30 -23.35 -20.65
N GLY A 29 17.47 -22.09 -21.07
CA GLY A 29 17.78 -20.96 -20.19
C GLY A 29 16.68 -20.67 -19.18
N GLN A 30 15.41 -20.74 -19.59
CA GLN A 30 14.27 -20.62 -18.66
C GLN A 30 14.22 -21.79 -17.67
N LEU A 31 14.46 -23.03 -18.13
CA LEU A 31 14.47 -24.20 -17.25
C LEU A 31 15.64 -24.15 -16.26
N LEU A 32 16.83 -23.69 -16.69
CA LEU A 32 17.96 -23.43 -15.79
C LEU A 32 17.64 -22.31 -14.79
N GLY A 33 17.02 -21.21 -15.24
CA GLY A 33 16.59 -20.11 -14.37
C GLY A 33 15.57 -20.54 -13.31
N VAL A 34 14.66 -21.45 -13.65
CA VAL A 34 13.68 -22.03 -12.70
C VAL A 34 14.36 -22.97 -11.69
N ILE A 35 15.38 -23.73 -12.10
CA ILE A 35 16.15 -24.60 -11.20
C ILE A 35 17.04 -23.77 -10.25
N PHE A 36 17.74 -22.74 -10.76
CA PHE A 36 18.58 -21.86 -9.94
C PHE A 36 17.78 -20.94 -9.00
N ASN A 37 16.52 -20.61 -9.31
CA ASN A 37 15.65 -19.86 -8.41
C ASN A 37 15.12 -20.72 -7.24
N LYS A 38 15.24 -22.06 -7.34
CA LYS A 38 14.76 -22.99 -6.29
C LYS A 38 15.78 -23.21 -5.17
N SER A 39 17.04 -22.80 -5.33
CA SER A 39 18.12 -23.06 -4.37
C SER A 39 18.49 -21.88 -3.47
N SER A 40 17.84 -20.71 -3.59
CA SER A 40 18.05 -19.57 -2.68
C SER A 40 16.74 -19.08 -2.06
N VAL A 41 16.03 -20.01 -1.42
CA VAL A 41 15.12 -19.65 -0.33
C VAL A 41 15.61 -20.42 0.89
N GLN A 42 16.66 -19.90 1.52
CA GLN A 42 16.85 -20.19 2.94
C GLN A 42 15.67 -19.57 3.69
N PRO A 43 14.99 -20.28 4.59
CA PRO A 43 14.15 -19.65 5.59
C PRO A 43 15.08 -18.99 6.60
N ALA A 44 15.64 -17.83 6.24
CA ALA A 44 16.33 -16.97 7.18
C ALA A 44 15.27 -16.22 7.99
N ALA A 45 14.56 -16.94 8.86
CA ALA A 45 13.97 -16.34 10.06
C ALA A 45 15.10 -16.01 11.04
N ARG A 46 15.98 -15.08 10.65
CA ARG A 46 16.90 -14.42 11.58
C ARG A 46 16.51 -12.95 11.57
N SER A 47 15.93 -12.54 12.69
CA SER A 47 15.54 -11.18 13.00
C SER A 47 16.66 -10.19 12.65
N ILE A 48 16.46 -9.40 11.60
CA ILE A 48 17.39 -8.32 11.19
C ILE A 48 17.24 -7.10 12.12
N PHE A 49 16.35 -7.14 13.11
CA PHE A 49 16.17 -6.07 14.09
C PHE A 49 16.52 -6.53 15.51
N SER A 50 17.79 -6.87 15.72
CA SER A 50 18.38 -6.85 17.06
C SER A 50 19.18 -5.57 17.18
N SER A 51 18.52 -4.48 17.60
CA SER A 51 19.23 -3.27 18.00
C SER A 51 20.04 -3.57 19.27
N PRO A 52 21.31 -3.15 19.40
CA PRO A 52 22.14 -3.50 20.56
C PRO A 52 21.73 -2.83 21.88
N ASP A 53 20.76 -1.90 21.89
CA ASP A 53 20.44 -1.07 23.08
C ASP A 53 19.00 -1.23 23.56
N ALA A 54 18.60 -2.46 23.89
CA ALA A 54 17.34 -2.71 24.59
C ALA A 54 17.58 -3.52 25.88
N GLN A 55 18.34 -2.95 26.81
CA GLN A 55 18.26 -3.34 28.23
C GLN A 55 17.00 -2.73 28.85
N GLY A 56 15.85 -3.19 28.37
CA GLY A 56 14.55 -3.01 29.04
C GLY A 56 14.23 -4.26 29.86
N PRO A 57 13.34 -4.16 30.88
CA PRO A 57 12.89 -5.32 31.65
C PRO A 57 12.33 -6.38 30.71
N SER A 58 12.50 -7.66 31.05
CA SER A 58 12.04 -8.81 30.26
C SER A 58 10.59 -8.60 29.82
N LEU A 59 10.38 -8.17 28.56
CA LEU A 59 9.06 -8.12 27.98
C LEU A 59 8.49 -9.54 28.08
N GLY A 60 7.36 -9.69 28.76
CA GLY A 60 6.62 -10.95 28.80
C GLY A 60 6.31 -11.45 27.38
N SER A 61 5.71 -12.64 27.30
CA SER A 61 5.25 -13.22 26.02
C SER A 61 4.45 -12.18 25.22
N CYS A 62 5.09 -11.62 24.17
CA CYS A 62 4.45 -10.67 23.27
C CYS A 62 3.57 -11.46 22.30
N GLN A 63 2.26 -11.26 22.37
CA GLN A 63 1.33 -11.86 21.42
C GLN A 63 1.10 -10.89 20.25
N PRO A 64 1.18 -11.37 19.01
CA PRO A 64 0.98 -10.52 17.85
C PRO A 64 -0.48 -10.03 17.79
N HIS A 65 -0.68 -8.72 17.69
CA HIS A 65 -2.00 -8.14 17.48
C HIS A 65 -2.49 -8.41 16.04
N THR A 66 -3.73 -8.89 15.91
CA THR A 66 -4.34 -9.29 14.64
C THR A 66 -5.32 -8.26 14.08
N HIS A 67 -5.89 -7.40 14.94
CA HIS A 67 -6.87 -6.38 14.61
C HIS A 67 -6.17 -5.06 14.28
N ILE A 68 -5.91 -4.84 12.99
CA ILE A 68 -5.07 -3.73 12.50
C ILE A 68 -5.85 -2.91 11.48
N MET A 69 -6.10 -1.64 11.85
CA MET A 69 -6.54 -0.62 10.90
C MET A 69 -5.34 0.20 10.43
N PHE A 70 -4.90 -0.01 9.19
CA PHE A 70 -3.79 0.72 8.59
C PHE A 70 -4.28 1.81 7.64
N LEU A 71 -4.11 3.06 8.08
CA LEU A 71 -4.44 4.23 7.28
C LEU A 71 -3.25 4.62 6.41
N LYS A 72 -3.31 4.29 5.11
CA LYS A 72 -2.21 4.54 4.18
C LYS A 72 -2.27 5.96 3.63
N THR A 73 -1.26 6.76 3.94
CA THR A 73 -1.00 8.06 3.33
C THR A 73 -0.18 7.91 2.04
N HIS A 74 -0.33 8.81 1.08
CA HIS A 74 0.41 8.74 -0.19
C HIS A 74 1.90 9.10 -0.02
N LYS A 75 2.77 8.45 -0.80
CA LYS A 75 4.23 8.75 -0.89
C LYS A 75 5.01 8.64 0.43
N THR A 76 4.50 7.87 1.40
CA THR A 76 5.18 7.61 2.68
C THR A 76 5.66 6.16 2.82
N ALA A 77 5.96 5.49 1.69
CA ALA A 77 6.24 4.05 1.64
C ALA A 77 5.15 3.15 2.27
N SER A 78 3.94 3.68 2.44
CA SER A 78 2.77 2.99 2.97
C SER A 78 2.34 1.78 2.14
N SER A 79 2.65 1.75 0.83
CA SER A 79 2.48 0.55 -0.01
C SER A 79 3.32 -0.62 0.51
N THR A 80 4.54 -0.35 0.97
CA THR A 80 5.45 -1.36 1.52
C THR A 80 4.91 -1.92 2.82
N VAL A 81 4.46 -1.04 3.73
CA VAL A 81 3.86 -1.46 5.01
C VAL A 81 2.60 -2.28 4.79
N LEU A 82 1.71 -1.85 3.89
CA LEU A 82 0.50 -2.59 3.57
C LEU A 82 0.80 -3.98 2.99
N ASN A 83 1.83 -4.11 2.14
CA ASN A 83 2.27 -5.42 1.64
C ASN A 83 2.81 -6.33 2.74
N MET A 84 3.53 -5.78 3.73
CA MET A 84 3.96 -6.55 4.90
C MET A 84 2.76 -7.05 5.71
N LEU A 85 1.75 -6.19 5.91
CA LEU A 85 0.51 -6.56 6.61
C LEU A 85 -0.29 -7.63 5.84
N TYR A 86 -0.33 -7.56 4.51
CA TYR A 86 -0.96 -8.61 3.70
C TYR A 86 -0.25 -9.95 3.88
N ARG A 87 1.08 -9.98 3.82
CA ARG A 87 1.85 -11.21 4.05
C ARG A 87 1.64 -11.77 5.46
N PHE A 88 1.65 -10.90 6.47
CA PHE A 88 1.39 -11.28 7.86
C PHE A 88 -0.01 -11.90 8.02
N GLY A 89 -1.02 -11.29 7.40
CA GLY A 89 -2.39 -11.79 7.48
C GLY A 89 -2.61 -13.06 6.67
N GLU A 90 -2.02 -13.20 5.48
CA GLU A 90 -2.10 -14.46 4.71
C GLU A 90 -1.45 -15.63 5.44
N GLU A 91 -0.25 -15.43 6.01
CA GLU A 91 0.45 -16.46 6.79
C GLU A 91 -0.37 -16.96 8.00
N ARG A 92 -1.24 -16.10 8.54
CA ARG A 92 -2.07 -16.38 9.72
C ARG A 92 -3.55 -16.61 9.39
N ASN A 93 -3.91 -16.73 8.10
CA ASN A 93 -5.29 -16.86 7.64
C ASN A 93 -6.24 -15.76 8.17
N LEU A 94 -5.72 -14.54 8.31
CA LEU A 94 -6.51 -13.38 8.73
C LEU A 94 -7.41 -12.87 7.60
N ARG A 95 -8.53 -12.29 7.99
CA ARG A 95 -9.54 -11.75 7.08
C ARG A 95 -9.28 -10.27 6.81
N PHE A 96 -9.26 -9.90 5.53
CA PHE A 96 -9.04 -8.53 5.11
C PHE A 96 -10.35 -7.81 4.80
N ALA A 97 -10.53 -6.62 5.35
CA ALA A 97 -11.63 -5.73 4.98
C ALA A 97 -11.30 -4.99 3.67
N LEU A 98 -11.84 -5.48 2.57
CA LEU A 98 -11.64 -4.87 1.25
C LEU A 98 -12.82 -3.95 0.88
N PRO A 99 -12.58 -2.80 0.23
CA PRO A 99 -13.66 -1.96 -0.29
C PRO A 99 -14.44 -2.67 -1.40
N LEU A 100 -15.73 -2.33 -1.55
CA LEU A 100 -16.54 -2.74 -2.72
C LEU A 100 -16.09 -2.07 -4.03
N GLY A 101 -15.37 -0.94 -3.95
CA GLY A 101 -14.81 -0.20 -5.08
C GLY A 101 -13.38 0.26 -4.80
N TYR A 102 -12.99 1.44 -5.31
CA TYR A 102 -11.64 1.98 -5.09
C TYR A 102 -11.41 2.51 -3.66
N GLN A 103 -12.47 2.95 -2.97
CA GLN A 103 -12.41 3.60 -1.66
C GLN A 103 -13.56 3.16 -0.76
N LEU A 104 -13.36 3.23 0.56
CA LEU A 104 -14.37 2.93 1.59
C LEU A 104 -15.41 4.05 1.80
N GLY A 105 -15.85 4.69 0.72
CA GLY A 105 -17.00 5.59 0.75
C GLY A 105 -16.75 7.07 0.55
N TYR A 106 -15.53 7.45 0.18
CA TYR A 106 -15.13 8.82 -0.12
C TYR A 106 -16.12 9.55 -1.05
N PRO A 107 -16.53 10.81 -0.78
CA PRO A 107 -16.16 11.68 0.36
C PRO A 107 -17.06 11.53 1.60
N LEU A 108 -17.97 10.55 1.63
CA LEU A 108 -18.92 10.35 2.73
C LEU A 108 -18.26 9.60 3.91
N PRO A 109 -18.80 9.72 5.13
CA PRO A 109 -18.30 9.00 6.29
C PRO A 109 -18.22 7.49 6.06
N PHE A 110 -17.27 6.86 6.75
CA PHE A 110 -17.09 5.41 6.67
C PHE A 110 -18.39 4.67 6.98
N ASN A 111 -18.77 3.77 6.07
CA ASN A 111 -19.94 2.93 6.23
C ASN A 111 -19.52 1.47 6.03
N ALA A 112 -19.73 0.65 7.06
CA ALA A 112 -19.35 -0.77 7.06
C ALA A 112 -20.01 -1.57 5.92
N HIS A 113 -21.18 -1.15 5.43
CA HIS A 113 -21.83 -1.75 4.25
C HIS A 113 -21.03 -1.59 2.95
N ARG A 114 -20.00 -0.73 2.92
CA ARG A 114 -19.09 -0.58 1.78
C ARG A 114 -17.88 -1.52 1.84
N VAL A 115 -17.77 -2.35 2.88
CA VAL A 115 -16.79 -3.44 2.97
C VAL A 115 -17.35 -4.68 2.27
N LYS A 116 -16.55 -5.25 1.37
CA LYS A 116 -16.91 -6.47 0.62
C LYS A 116 -17.14 -7.62 1.59
N GLY A 117 -18.34 -8.20 1.54
CA GLY A 117 -18.71 -9.33 2.40
C GLY A 117 -19.33 -8.94 3.74
N TYR A 118 -19.49 -7.63 4.04
CA TYR A 118 -20.23 -7.21 5.22
C TYR A 118 -21.73 -7.52 5.09
N ARG A 119 -22.28 -8.27 6.06
CA ARG A 119 -23.69 -8.70 6.10
C ARG A 119 -24.41 -8.23 7.39
N GLY A 120 -24.07 -7.03 7.87
CA GLY A 120 -24.71 -6.43 9.05
C GLY A 120 -24.11 -6.87 10.40
N PRO A 121 -24.84 -6.74 11.52
CA PRO A 121 -24.32 -6.97 12.87
C PRO A 121 -23.83 -8.40 13.17
N ARG A 122 -24.16 -9.37 12.31
CA ARG A 122 -23.69 -10.77 12.38
C ARG A 122 -22.60 -11.07 11.34
N ALA A 123 -22.00 -10.03 10.76
CA ALA A 123 -20.96 -10.19 9.75
C ALA A 123 -19.70 -10.82 10.34
N VAL A 124 -18.95 -11.49 9.47
CA VAL A 124 -17.59 -11.96 9.75
C VAL A 124 -16.70 -10.78 10.16
N GLU A 125 -16.06 -10.91 11.31
CA GLU A 125 -15.10 -9.95 11.88
C GLU A 125 -13.84 -9.82 10.99
N PHE A 126 -13.36 -8.61 10.74
CA PHE A 126 -12.28 -8.39 9.78
C PHE A 126 -11.00 -7.94 10.48
N HIS A 127 -9.98 -8.77 10.46
CA HIS A 127 -8.74 -8.52 11.17
C HIS A 127 -7.92 -7.34 10.62
N ILE A 128 -7.77 -7.22 9.29
CA ILE A 128 -6.89 -6.19 8.71
C ILE A 128 -7.65 -5.34 7.71
N MET A 129 -7.67 -4.02 7.93
CA MET A 129 -8.19 -3.04 7.00
C MET A 129 -7.06 -2.12 6.52
N GLY A 130 -6.87 -2.03 5.21
CA GLY A 130 -5.97 -1.06 4.58
C GLY A 130 -6.73 -0.21 3.56
N ASN A 131 -6.73 1.12 3.72
CA ASN A 131 -7.40 2.02 2.77
C ASN A 131 -6.40 2.89 2.01
N HIS A 132 -6.63 3.14 0.73
CA HIS A 132 -5.82 4.04 -0.09
C HIS A 132 -6.24 5.49 0.17
N MET A 133 -5.48 6.23 0.99
CA MET A 133 -5.77 7.66 1.13
C MET A 133 -5.20 8.48 -0.02
N SER A 134 -6.04 9.34 -0.59
CA SER A 134 -5.63 10.29 -1.62
C SER A 134 -4.98 11.49 -0.92
N LEU A 135 -3.65 11.53 -0.86
CA LEU A 135 -2.96 12.78 -0.53
C LEU A 135 -2.90 13.63 -1.80
N ILE A 136 -3.38 14.86 -1.70
CA ILE A 136 -3.34 15.78 -2.82
C ILE A 136 -1.94 16.32 -3.05
N SER A 137 -1.48 16.23 -4.30
CA SER A 137 -0.27 16.92 -4.78
C SER A 137 -0.48 18.44 -4.73
N ARG A 138 0.60 19.25 -4.62
CA ARG A 138 0.56 20.71 -4.80
C ARG A 138 -0.21 21.16 -6.05
N ARG A 139 -0.23 20.35 -7.11
CA ARG A 139 -1.00 20.64 -8.35
C ARG A 139 -2.51 20.39 -8.21
N GLY A 140 -2.92 19.57 -7.25
CA GLY A 140 -4.31 19.18 -7.02
C GLY A 140 -5.06 20.02 -5.97
N CYS A 141 -4.36 20.72 -5.05
CA CYS A 141 -4.98 21.68 -4.11
C CYS A 141 -4.77 23.10 -4.61
N ALA A 142 -5.85 23.86 -4.78
CA ALA A 142 -5.74 25.28 -5.10
C ALA A 142 -4.98 26.04 -3.99
N CYS A 143 -5.19 25.64 -2.73
CA CYS A 143 -4.50 26.18 -1.56
C CYS A 143 -2.97 26.05 -1.63
N LEU A 144 -2.47 24.82 -1.86
CA LEU A 144 -1.04 24.50 -1.86
C LEU A 144 -0.30 25.00 -3.11
N ARG A 145 -1.04 25.43 -4.14
CA ARG A 145 -0.46 26.06 -5.33
C ARG A 145 -0.10 27.52 -5.10
N LYS A 146 -0.80 28.19 -4.17
CA LYS A 146 -0.58 29.60 -3.84
C LYS A 146 0.60 29.81 -2.89
N THR A 147 1.05 28.75 -2.21
CA THR A 147 2.08 28.87 -1.17
C THR A 147 3.47 28.61 -1.70
N LYS A 148 4.46 29.34 -1.17
CA LYS A 148 5.87 29.13 -1.51
C LYS A 148 6.38 27.83 -0.89
N GLY A 149 5.95 27.52 0.32
CA GLY A 149 6.35 26.35 1.12
C GLY A 149 5.18 25.70 1.87
N LEU A 150 5.48 24.61 2.60
CA LEU A 150 4.54 24.07 3.60
C LEU A 150 4.54 24.92 4.88
N GLY A 151 5.68 25.51 5.27
CA GLY A 151 5.77 26.46 6.38
C GLY A 151 4.93 27.72 6.13
N ASP A 152 5.12 28.38 4.99
CA ASP A 152 4.31 29.52 4.53
C ASP A 152 2.79 29.23 4.51
N PHE A 153 2.40 27.99 4.23
CA PHE A 153 1.00 27.57 4.33
C PHE A 153 0.52 27.39 5.77
N ALA A 154 1.38 26.89 6.66
CA ALA A 154 1.05 26.69 8.08
C ALA A 154 0.96 28.02 8.84
N ASP A 155 1.75 29.02 8.42
CA ASP A 155 1.84 30.31 9.10
C ASP A 155 0.73 31.30 8.70
N ASP A 156 0.11 31.14 7.52
CA ASP A 156 -0.94 32.03 7.02
C ASP A 156 -2.27 31.28 6.79
N PRO A 157 -3.32 31.54 7.60
CA PRO A 157 -4.63 30.90 7.45
C PRO A 157 -5.36 31.31 6.16
N ASN A 158 -4.97 32.40 5.48
CA ASN A 158 -5.65 32.91 4.29
C ASN A 158 -5.46 32.04 3.05
N TYR A 159 -4.46 31.15 3.05
CA TYR A 159 -4.26 30.21 1.95
C TYR A 159 -5.32 29.10 1.90
N TYR A 160 -6.08 28.91 2.98
CA TYR A 160 -7.09 27.87 3.11
C TYR A 160 -8.52 28.41 2.96
N ASP A 161 -9.21 28.03 1.89
CA ASP A 161 -10.65 28.24 1.73
C ASP A 161 -11.36 26.89 1.57
N PRO A 162 -12.24 26.48 2.50
CA PRO A 162 -12.91 25.17 2.46
C PRO A 162 -13.89 25.02 1.28
N ARG A 163 -14.30 26.12 0.64
CA ARG A 163 -15.25 26.10 -0.49
C ARG A 163 -14.57 25.76 -1.82
N LEU A 164 -13.24 25.87 -1.87
CA LEU A 164 -12.48 25.59 -3.08
C LEU A 164 -12.28 24.07 -3.24
N ARG A 165 -12.39 23.61 -4.49
CA ARG A 165 -12.20 22.20 -4.83
C ARG A 165 -10.88 21.69 -4.25
N ASN A 166 -10.93 20.51 -3.65
CA ASN A 166 -9.76 19.78 -3.14
C ASN A 166 -9.05 20.44 -1.95
N ASN A 167 -9.53 21.58 -1.44
CA ASN A 167 -8.92 22.22 -0.29
C ASN A 167 -9.13 21.46 1.01
N HIS A 168 -10.21 20.69 1.15
CA HIS A 168 -10.47 19.83 2.31
C HIS A 168 -9.34 18.85 2.64
N TYR A 169 -8.49 18.51 1.66
CA TYR A 169 -7.32 17.65 1.90
C TYR A 169 -6.14 18.34 2.60
N ALA A 170 -6.13 19.67 2.68
CA ALA A 170 -5.01 20.43 3.21
C ALA A 170 -5.10 20.76 4.70
N ARG A 171 -6.23 20.45 5.34
CA ARG A 171 -6.46 20.72 6.76
C ARG A 171 -7.06 19.49 7.42
N ASN A 172 -6.42 19.01 8.48
CA ASN A 172 -6.86 17.86 9.28
C ASN A 172 -7.31 16.68 8.41
N LEU A 173 -6.47 16.26 7.45
CA LEU A 173 -6.80 15.21 6.49
C LEU A 173 -7.27 13.92 7.19
N LEU A 174 -6.63 13.55 8.29
CA LEU A 174 -7.06 12.41 9.11
C LEU A 174 -8.52 12.53 9.58
N TRP A 175 -8.96 13.73 9.98
CA TRP A 175 -10.36 13.94 10.38
C TRP A 175 -11.31 13.76 9.21
N PHE A 176 -10.95 14.32 8.05
CA PHE A 176 -11.69 14.12 6.81
C PHE A 176 -11.83 12.62 6.49
N ASP A 177 -10.74 11.86 6.62
CA ASP A 177 -10.68 10.43 6.27
C ASP A 177 -11.57 9.55 7.14
N PHE A 178 -11.78 9.95 8.40
CA PHE A 178 -12.71 9.29 9.32
C PHE A 178 -14.15 9.83 9.21
N GLY A 179 -14.42 10.76 8.29
CA GLY A 179 -15.73 11.37 8.12
C GLY A 179 -16.10 12.38 9.21
N MET A 180 -15.10 12.93 9.90
CA MET A 180 -15.26 14.02 10.86
C MET A 180 -15.14 15.38 10.19
N ASP A 181 -15.61 16.43 10.87
CA ASP A 181 -15.39 17.80 10.42
C ASP A 181 -13.90 18.17 10.49
N HIS A 182 -13.28 18.25 9.32
CA HIS A 182 -11.87 18.60 9.17
C HIS A 182 -11.58 20.10 9.35
N ASN A 183 -12.62 20.95 9.36
CA ASN A 183 -12.49 22.39 9.61
C ASN A 183 -12.64 22.75 11.09
N ALA A 184 -13.09 21.81 11.91
CA ALA A 184 -13.30 22.05 13.33
C ALA A 184 -11.98 22.47 14.02
N ASN A 185 -12.10 23.44 14.92
CA ASN A 185 -10.99 23.80 15.79
C ASN A 185 -10.69 22.66 16.76
N PHE A 186 -9.41 22.49 17.08
CA PHE A 186 -9.00 21.46 18.01
C PHE A 186 -9.64 21.69 19.38
N SER A 187 -10.20 20.63 19.95
CA SER A 187 -10.63 20.56 21.34
C SER A 187 -10.40 19.15 21.86
N ILE A 188 -10.13 19.02 23.15
CA ILE A 188 -9.93 17.71 23.80
C ILE A 188 -11.16 16.83 23.59
N ALA A 189 -12.36 17.38 23.76
CA ALA A 189 -13.61 16.65 23.54
C ALA A 189 -13.77 16.14 22.09
N LEU A 190 -13.33 16.91 21.08
CA LEU A 190 -13.35 16.46 19.69
C LEU A 190 -12.34 15.32 19.46
N ALA A 191 -11.14 15.43 20.03
CA ALA A 191 -10.12 14.38 19.95
C ALA A 191 -10.56 13.09 20.64
N GLU A 192 -11.16 13.17 21.82
CA GLU A 192 -11.72 12.02 22.53
C GLU A 192 -12.87 11.37 21.76
N ARG A 193 -13.76 12.17 21.14
CA ARG A 193 -14.81 11.64 20.25
C ARG A 193 -14.23 10.95 19.02
N ALA A 194 -13.18 11.51 18.43
CA ALA A 194 -12.48 10.92 17.30
C ALA A 194 -11.89 9.56 17.68
N VAL A 195 -11.16 9.51 18.80
CA VAL A 195 -10.57 8.29 19.34
C VAL A 195 -11.64 7.26 19.68
N ALA A 196 -12.74 7.66 20.31
CA ALA A 196 -13.87 6.78 20.58
C ALA A 196 -14.55 6.26 19.30
N MET A 197 -14.67 7.10 18.26
CA MET A 197 -15.18 6.67 16.95
C MET A 197 -14.23 5.66 16.32
N ILE A 198 -12.92 5.90 16.34
CA ILE A 198 -11.91 4.99 15.81
C ILE A 198 -11.93 3.68 16.59
N HIS A 199 -11.97 3.71 17.93
CA HIS A 199 -12.10 2.52 18.77
C HIS A 199 -13.39 1.77 18.48
N ARG A 200 -14.50 2.48 18.26
CA ARG A 200 -15.77 1.85 17.91
C ARG A 200 -15.67 1.21 16.54
N ALA A 201 -15.13 1.90 15.53
CA ALA A 201 -14.90 1.36 14.20
C ALA A 201 -13.98 0.14 14.26
N SER A 202 -12.87 0.21 15.00
CA SER A 202 -11.92 -0.87 15.23
C SER A 202 -12.49 -2.00 16.08
N SER A 203 -13.49 -1.77 16.92
CA SER A 203 -14.17 -2.85 17.66
C SER A 203 -15.05 -3.73 16.77
N TRP A 204 -15.31 -3.31 15.53
CA TRP A 204 -15.90 -4.14 14.48
C TRP A 204 -14.84 -4.88 13.63
N PHE A 205 -13.56 -4.63 13.88
CA PHE A 205 -12.42 -5.18 13.15
C PHE A 205 -11.67 -6.15 14.04
#